data_AF-A0A7C9F9A5-F1
#
_entry.id   AF-A0A7C9F9A5-F1
#
_cell.length_a   1.000
_cell.length_b   1.000
_cell.length_c   1.000
_cell.angle_alpha   90.00
_cell.angle_beta   90.00
_cell.angle_gamma   90.00
#
_symmetry.space_group_name_H-M   'P 1'
#
loop_
_entity.id
_entity.type
_entity.pdbx_description
1 polymer ?
#
loop_
_entity_poly.entity_id
_entity_poly.type
_entity_poly.pdbx_seq_one_letter_code
_entity_poly.pdbx_strand_id
1 'polypeptide(L)'
;MDEFPDRLTAEQKMLEHLLGEYDDLYSGDYKLLYQFPEKERELRYAIWYDKKLGRLGVENDVYSGPCCVWVNVDRAVLEDLVAAKKGILYADSLSDRIHPDLGPCRY
;
A
#
# COMPACT_ATOMS: atom_id res chain seq x y z
N MET A 1 -15.92 1.72 1.64
CA MET A 1 -14.80 2.68 1.49
C MET A 1 -14.60 3.23 2.87
N ASP A 2 -13.44 2.95 3.44
CA ASP A 2 -13.20 3.17 4.85
C ASP A 2 -12.56 4.55 5.07
N GLU A 3 -13.06 5.27 6.07
CA GLU A 3 -12.62 6.61 6.44
C GLU A 3 -11.79 6.51 7.72
N PHE A 4 -10.61 7.13 7.68
CA PHE A 4 -9.62 7.04 8.75
C PHE A 4 -9.21 8.44 9.23
N PRO A 5 -8.80 8.58 10.51
CA PRO A 5 -8.50 9.89 11.10
C PRO A 5 -7.23 10.55 10.52
N ASP A 6 -6.31 9.76 9.98
CA ASP A 6 -5.06 10.24 9.40
C ASP A 6 -4.48 9.19 8.43
N ARG A 7 -3.54 9.63 7.60
CA ARG A 7 -2.88 8.80 6.58
C ARG A 7 -2.22 7.56 7.16
N LEU A 8 -1.46 7.69 8.24
CA LEU A 8 -0.71 6.57 8.81
C LEU A 8 -1.66 5.50 9.34
N THR A 9 -2.71 5.91 10.04
CA THR A 9 -3.78 5.01 10.52
C THR A 9 -4.45 4.30 9.35
N ALA A 10 -4.76 5.02 8.28
CA ALA A 10 -5.37 4.45 7.09
C ALA A 10 -4.46 3.40 6.42
N GLU A 11 -3.21 3.76 6.14
CA GLU A 11 -2.23 2.86 5.52
C GLU A 11 -2.02 1.60 6.36
N GLN A 12 -1.91 1.73 7.69
CA GLN A 12 -1.75 0.58 8.58
C GLN A 12 -2.98 -0.33 8.57
N LYS A 13 -4.18 0.24 8.60
CA LYS A 13 -5.42 -0.55 8.53
C LYS A 13 -5.57 -1.30 7.22
N MET A 14 -5.14 -0.68 6.12
CA MET A 14 -5.13 -1.34 4.81
C MET A 14 -4.09 -2.45 4.72
N LEU A 15 -2.89 -2.27 5.30
CA LEU A 15 -1.88 -3.33 5.37
C LEU A 15 -2.34 -4.49 6.26
N GLU A 16 -2.95 -4.20 7.42
CA GLU A 16 -3.55 -5.21 8.30
C GLU A 16 -4.64 -6.00 7.57
N HIS A 17 -5.53 -5.31 6.85
CA HIS A 17 -6.59 -5.92 6.06
C HIS A 17 -6.01 -6.79 4.94
N LEU A 18 -5.03 -6.27 4.19
CA LEU A 18 -4.36 -7.00 3.12
C LEU A 18 -3.69 -8.28 3.63
N LEU A 19 -3.01 -8.21 4.78
CA LEU A 19 -2.39 -9.36 5.41
C LEU A 19 -3.43 -10.37 5.90
N GLY A 20 -4.54 -9.90 6.47
CA GLY A 20 -5.64 -10.76 6.92
C GLY A 20 -6.30 -11.56 5.80
N GLU A 21 -6.43 -10.95 4.62
CA GLU A 21 -7.01 -11.58 3.43
C GLU A 21 -5.98 -12.35 2.60
N TYR A 22 -4.69 -12.30 2.94
CA TYR A 22 -3.58 -12.75 2.08
C TYR A 22 -3.78 -14.16 1.50
N ASP A 23 -4.22 -15.11 2.32
CA ASP A 23 -4.40 -16.50 1.90
C ASP A 23 -5.57 -16.67 0.92
N ASP A 24 -6.59 -15.82 1.05
CA ASP A 24 -7.81 -15.81 0.24
C ASP A 24 -7.68 -14.98 -1.05
N LEU A 25 -6.59 -14.20 -1.19
CA LEU A 25 -6.29 -13.48 -2.42
C LEU A 25 -6.01 -14.48 -3.56
N TYR A 26 -6.88 -14.45 -4.56
CA TYR A 26 -6.68 -15.13 -5.84
C TYR A 26 -5.68 -14.37 -6.74
N SER A 27 -5.36 -14.94 -7.90
CA SER A 27 -4.53 -14.25 -8.90
C SER A 27 -5.23 -13.04 -9.49
N GLY A 28 -4.62 -11.86 -9.40
CA GLY A 28 -5.13 -10.62 -9.98
C GLY A 28 -4.80 -9.41 -9.10
N ASP A 29 -5.10 -8.22 -9.61
CA ASP A 29 -4.91 -6.96 -8.90
C ASP A 29 -5.97 -6.79 -7.80
N TYR A 30 -5.59 -7.02 -6.55
CA TYR A 30 -6.41 -6.71 -5.38
C TYR A 30 -6.24 -5.25 -5.01
N LYS A 31 -7.33 -4.48 -5.02
CA LYS A 31 -7.31 -3.03 -4.76
C LYS A 31 -8.12 -2.67 -3.53
N LEU A 32 -7.50 -1.98 -2.59
CA LEU A 32 -8.13 -1.41 -1.40
C LEU A 32 -8.19 0.11 -1.52
N LEU A 33 -9.37 0.69 -1.28
CA LEU A 33 -9.61 2.13 -1.32
C LEU A 33 -9.80 2.66 0.09
N TYR A 34 -9.09 3.74 0.41
CA TYR A 34 -9.19 4.38 1.71
C TYR A 34 -9.16 5.90 1.57
N GLN A 35 -9.76 6.58 2.53
CA GLN A 35 -9.78 8.03 2.59
C GLN A 35 -9.41 8.53 3.98
N PHE A 36 -8.80 9.72 4.02
CA PHE A 36 -8.40 10.38 5.25
C PHE A 36 -8.32 11.89 5.04
N PRO A 37 -8.50 12.68 6.12
CA PRO A 37 -8.33 14.12 6.04
C PRO A 37 -6.85 14.49 6.04
N GLU A 38 -6.47 15.43 5.18
CA GLU A 38 -5.16 16.07 5.22
C GLU A 38 -5.31 17.58 5.00
N LYS A 39 -4.90 18.37 6.00
CA LYS A 39 -5.11 19.82 6.06
C LYS A 39 -6.60 20.17 5.96
N GLU A 40 -7.05 20.70 4.82
CA GLU A 40 -8.43 21.16 4.57
C GLU A 40 -9.13 20.31 3.49
N ARG A 41 -8.57 19.15 3.13
CA ARG A 41 -9.10 18.30 2.06
C ARG A 41 -9.19 16.85 2.52
N GLU A 42 -10.20 16.17 2.02
CA GLU A 42 -10.29 14.71 2.10
C GLU A 42 -9.47 14.13 0.95
N LEU A 43 -8.46 13.33 1.27
CA LEU A 43 -7.65 12.62 0.27
C LEU A 43 -8.16 11.19 0.12
N ARG A 44 -8.08 10.66 -1.10
CA ARG A 44 -8.54 9.31 -1.44
C ARG A 44 -7.43 8.55 -2.14
N TYR A 45 -6.92 7.54 -1.47
CA TYR A 45 -5.77 6.76 -1.92
C TYR A 45 -6.19 5.31 -2.15
N ALA A 46 -5.32 4.54 -2.80
CA ALA A 46 -5.49 3.10 -2.94
C ALA A 46 -4.20 2.33 -2.68
N ILE A 47 -4.34 1.10 -2.19
CA ILE A 47 -3.26 0.11 -2.16
C ILE A 47 -3.62 -0.99 -3.15
N TRP A 48 -2.62 -1.42 -3.91
CA TRP A 48 -2.71 -2.51 -4.87
C TRP A 48 -1.85 -3.66 -4.41
N TYR A 49 -2.33 -4.88 -4.58
CA TYR A 49 -1.55 -6.06 -4.34
C TYR A 49 -1.80 -7.12 -5.40
N ASP A 50 -0.74 -7.61 -6.03
CA ASP A 50 -0.75 -8.80 -6.88
C ASP A 50 0.09 -9.88 -6.20
N LYS A 51 -0.59 -10.88 -5.63
CA LYS A 51 0.04 -12.02 -4.94
C LYS A 51 0.89 -12.88 -5.86
N LYS A 52 0.50 -13.05 -7.12
CA LYS A 52 1.22 -13.90 -8.08
C LYS A 52 2.55 -13.25 -8.48
N LEU A 53 2.56 -11.94 -8.61
CA LEU A 53 3.75 -11.17 -8.96
C LEU A 53 4.52 -10.64 -7.75
N GLY A 54 3.99 -10.83 -6.53
CA GLY A 54 4.57 -10.28 -5.30
C GLY A 54 4.69 -8.76 -5.37
N ARG A 55 3.67 -8.07 -5.90
CA ARG A 55 3.70 -6.64 -6.15
C ARG A 55 2.80 -5.91 -5.18
N LEU A 56 3.33 -4.90 -4.52
CA LEU A 56 2.59 -3.94 -3.70
C LEU A 56 2.67 -2.58 -4.37
N GLY A 57 1.55 -1.89 -4.51
CA GLY A 57 1.49 -0.55 -5.10
C GLY A 57 0.68 0.41 -4.26
N VAL A 58 0.95 1.70 -4.41
CA VAL A 58 0.16 2.77 -3.81
C VAL A 58 -0.25 3.77 -4.88
N GLU A 59 -1.49 4.23 -4.78
CA GLU A 59 -2.07 5.31 -5.57
C GLU A 59 -2.48 6.44 -4.65
N ASN A 60 -2.02 7.65 -4.93
CA ASN A 60 -2.44 8.87 -4.25
C ASN A 60 -3.60 9.60 -4.97
N ASP A 61 -3.95 9.15 -6.16
CA ASP A 61 -5.18 9.49 -6.89
C ASP A 61 -5.77 8.18 -7.47
N VAL A 62 -7.00 7.85 -7.10
CA VAL A 62 -7.63 6.52 -7.28
C VAL A 62 -7.76 6.08 -8.76
N TYR A 63 -7.47 6.97 -9.71
CA TYR A 63 -7.53 6.72 -11.15
C TYR A 63 -6.23 6.99 -11.91
N SER A 64 -5.15 7.40 -11.23
CA SER A 64 -3.89 7.79 -11.89
C SER A 64 -2.98 6.62 -12.26
N GLY A 65 -3.25 5.42 -11.73
CA GLY A 65 -2.25 4.35 -11.70
C GLY A 65 -1.29 4.52 -10.51
N PRO A 66 -0.61 3.44 -10.08
CA PRO A 66 0.24 3.45 -8.90
C PRO A 66 1.41 4.41 -9.07
N CYS A 67 1.56 5.33 -8.12
CA CYS A 67 2.69 6.25 -8.09
C CYS A 67 3.97 5.55 -7.61
N CYS A 68 3.83 4.47 -6.82
CA CYS A 68 4.95 3.63 -6.40
C CYS A 68 4.56 2.16 -6.42
N VAL A 69 5.50 1.31 -6.86
CA VAL A 69 5.34 -0.15 -6.94
C VAL A 69 6.60 -0.83 -6.42
N TRP A 70 6.41 -1.68 -5.42
CA TRP A 70 7.39 -2.59 -4.86
C TRP A 70 7.16 -4.01 -5.37
N VAL A 71 8.24 -4.78 -5.53
CA VAL A 71 8.26 -6.20 -5.93
C VAL A 71 8.90 -7.04 -4.84
N ASN A 72 8.75 -8.36 -4.95
CA ASN A 72 9.20 -9.32 -3.93
C ASN A 72 8.50 -9.09 -2.57
N VAL A 73 7.29 -8.53 -2.60
CA VAL A 73 6.46 -8.33 -1.40
C VAL A 73 5.63 -9.60 -1.20
N ASP A 74 6.19 -10.55 -0.47
CA ASP A 74 5.49 -11.75 -0.02
C ASP A 74 4.82 -11.54 1.34
N ARG A 75 4.25 -12.61 1.91
CA ARG A 75 3.61 -12.58 3.22
C ARG A 75 4.53 -12.08 4.32
N ALA A 76 5.78 -12.52 4.35
CA ALA A 76 6.72 -12.16 5.41
C ALA A 76 7.01 -10.66 5.38
N VAL A 77 7.16 -10.09 4.18
CA VAL A 77 7.31 -8.65 4.01
C VAL A 77 6.06 -7.90 4.50
N LEU A 78 4.85 -8.38 4.17
CA LEU A 78 3.61 -7.77 4.66
C LEU A 78 3.50 -7.82 6.19
N GLU A 79 3.89 -8.93 6.81
CA GLU A 79 3.95 -9.08 8.27
C GLU A 79 4.90 -8.05 8.89
N ASP A 80 6.09 -7.88 8.32
CA ASP A 80 7.06 -6.88 8.76
C ASP A 80 6.57 -5.43 8.57
N LEU A 81 5.87 -5.14 7.47
CA LEU A 81 5.26 -3.83 7.21
C LEU A 81 4.19 -3.47 8.25
N VAL A 82 3.32 -4.42 8.58
CA VAL A 82 2.29 -4.26 9.62
C VAL A 82 2.93 -4.11 11.00
N ALA A 83 3.92 -4.95 11.33
CA ALA A 83 4.61 -4.91 12.61
C ALA A 83 5.37 -3.59 12.83
N ALA A 84 5.90 -2.99 11.76
CA ALA A 84 6.69 -1.77 11.83
C ALA A 84 5.88 -0.53 12.23
N LYS A 85 4.57 -0.47 11.93
CA LYS A 85 3.70 0.70 12.19
C LYS A 85 4.21 2.01 11.60
N LYS A 86 4.90 1.94 10.45
CA LYS A 86 5.60 3.08 9.80
C LYS A 86 4.93 3.59 8.51
N GLY A 87 3.79 3.04 8.14
CA GLY A 87 3.12 3.34 6.87
C GLY A 87 3.69 2.54 5.70
N ILE A 88 3.04 2.65 4.54
CA ILE A 88 3.37 1.79 3.38
C ILE A 88 4.73 2.13 2.75
N LEU A 89 5.19 3.38 2.86
CA LEU A 89 6.52 3.80 2.38
C LEU A 89 7.68 3.04 3.02
N TYR A 90 7.46 2.40 4.18
CA TYR A 90 8.48 1.56 4.81
C TYR A 90 8.87 0.35 3.93
N ALA A 91 8.07 0.01 2.91
CA ALA A 91 8.41 -0.98 1.90
C ALA A 91 9.71 -0.67 1.15
N ASP A 92 10.13 0.60 1.05
CA ASP A 92 11.44 0.99 0.51
C ASP A 92 12.62 0.37 1.28
N SER A 93 12.42 -0.03 2.55
CA SER A 93 13.45 -0.65 3.38
C SER A 93 13.43 -2.18 3.37
N LEU A 94 12.38 -2.78 2.83
CA LEU A 94 12.11 -4.22 2.90
C LEU A 94 12.02 -4.89 1.53
N SER A 95 11.88 -4.12 0.44
CA SER A 95 11.57 -4.64 -0.89
C SER A 95 12.18 -3.79 -2.00
N ASP A 96 12.32 -4.41 -3.18
CA ASP A 96 12.83 -3.72 -4.36
C ASP A 96 11.71 -2.94 -5.06
N ARG A 97 12.06 -1.88 -5.78
CA ARG A 97 11.11 -1.10 -6.60
C ARG A 97 11.26 -1.41 -8.08
N ILE A 98 10.17 -1.32 -8.84
CA ILE A 98 10.18 -1.51 -10.31
C ILE A 98 10.81 -0.30 -11.04
N HIS A 99 10.77 0.89 -10.44
CA HIS A 99 11.37 2.12 -10.99
C HIS A 99 12.13 2.91 -9.91
N PRO A 100 13.26 2.38 -9.40
CA PRO A 100 14.00 3.02 -8.32
C PRO A 100 14.66 4.34 -8.74
N ASP A 101 14.85 4.55 -10.05
CA ASP A 101 15.44 5.72 -10.70
C ASP A 101 14.57 6.98 -10.60
N LEU A 102 13.27 6.83 -10.32
CA LEU A 102 12.36 7.96 -10.10
C LEU A 102 12.50 8.62 -8.72
N GLY A 103 13.49 8.21 -7.92
CA GLY A 103 13.76 8.76 -6.60
C GLY A 103 12.91 8.12 -5.49
N PRO A 104 12.95 8.65 -4.25
CA PRO A 104 12.14 8.15 -3.15
C PRO A 104 10.64 8.28 -3.48
N CYS A 105 9.84 7.30 -3.07
CA CYS A 105 8.40 7.37 -3.25
C CYS A 105 7.87 8.55 -2.44
N ARG A 106 7.28 9.53 -3.11
CA ARG A 106 6.75 10.76 -2.49
C ARG A 106 5.37 11.01 -3.05
N TYR A 107 4.40 11.09 -2.15
CA TYR A 107 3.04 11.47 -2.44
C TYR A 107 2.54 12.51 -1.44
#